data_AF-A0A9N8PIE4-F1
#
_entry.id   AF-A0A9N8PIE4-F1
#
_cell.length_a   1.000
_cell.length_b   1.000
_cell.length_c   1.000
_cell.angle_alpha   90.00
_cell.angle_beta   90.00
_cell.angle_gamma   90.00
#
_symmetry.space_group_name_H-M   'P 1'
#
loop_
_entity.id
_entity.type
_entity.pdbx_description
1 polymer ?
#
loop_
_entity_poly.entity_id
_entity_poly.type
_entity_poly.pdbx_seq_one_letter_code
_entity_poly.pdbx_strand_id
1 'polypeptide(L)'
;MEHFHGVQLAEVGKSITEIIDFELSQDQGPNVVRQGVDHDLDELKRTYEGLESLLAQVAHHVAQSVPEALNANINVVFFPQIGFLIAIPQDPITGHGVFEGPEDDPWEKMFTTEDYAYYKNENVIEMDSYFGDIYGRICDREIEIIHELAVKISQYEDLLTAASDICAEIDW
;
A
#
# COMPACT_ATOMS: atom_id res chain seq x y z
N MET A 1 34.83 -28.60 17.22
CA MET A 1 33.51 -29.25 17.15
C MET A 1 32.53 -28.13 17.43
N GLU A 2 32.15 -27.43 16.37
CA GLU A 2 31.40 -26.18 16.44
C GLU A 2 30.00 -26.46 17.00
N HIS A 3 29.66 -25.76 18.07
CA HIS A 3 28.30 -25.73 18.57
C HIS A 3 27.45 -24.98 17.53
N PHE A 4 26.79 -25.74 16.65
CA PHE A 4 25.82 -25.18 15.72
C PHE A 4 24.70 -24.52 16.54
N HIS A 5 24.63 -23.20 16.54
CA HIS A 5 23.70 -22.41 17.36
C HIS A 5 22.27 -22.41 16.78
N GLY A 6 21.73 -23.59 16.48
CA GLY A 6 20.40 -23.74 15.87
C GLY A 6 19.27 -23.08 16.67
N VAL A 7 19.43 -22.97 18.00
CA VAL A 7 18.46 -22.27 18.86
C VAL A 7 18.44 -20.77 18.58
N GLN A 8 19.60 -20.13 18.44
CA GLN A 8 19.70 -18.69 18.17
C GLN A 8 19.22 -18.37 16.75
N LEU A 9 19.52 -19.23 15.77
CA LEU A 9 19.02 -19.07 14.40
C LEU A 9 17.49 -19.21 14.33
N ALA A 10 16.93 -20.16 15.07
CA ALA A 10 15.48 -20.32 15.19
C ALA A 10 14.82 -19.12 15.88
N GLU A 11 15.46 -18.54 16.90
CA GLU A 11 14.99 -17.30 17.56
C GLU A 11 14.98 -16.10 16.60
N VAL A 12 16.00 -15.96 15.75
CA VAL A 12 16.05 -14.93 14.70
C VAL A 12 14.92 -15.14 13.69
N GLY A 13 14.78 -16.35 13.13
CA GLY A 13 13.72 -16.66 12.16
C GLY A 13 12.32 -16.47 12.74
N LYS A 14 12.13 -16.83 14.01
CA LYS A 14 10.89 -16.59 14.74
C LYS A 14 10.61 -15.09 14.90
N SER A 15 11.59 -14.29 15.33
CA SER A 15 11.44 -12.84 15.50
C SER A 15 11.04 -12.16 14.19
N ILE A 16 11.65 -12.57 13.08
CA ILE A 16 11.31 -12.07 11.74
C ILE A 16 9.85 -12.41 11.40
N THR A 17 9.46 -13.68 11.58
CA THR A 17 8.14 -14.17 11.19
C THR A 17 7.02 -13.64 12.10
N GLU A 18 7.31 -13.28 13.35
CA GLU A 18 6.34 -12.68 14.26
C GLU A 18 6.07 -11.20 13.94
N ILE A 19 7.03 -10.51 13.32
CA ILE A 19 6.92 -9.07 13.02
C ILE A 19 6.48 -8.83 11.58
N ILE A 20 7.07 -9.53 10.60
CA ILE A 20 6.82 -9.28 9.17
C ILE A 20 5.68 -10.17 8.66
N ASP A 21 4.73 -9.54 7.97
CA ASP A 21 3.69 -10.25 7.23
C ASP A 21 4.14 -10.51 5.79
N PHE A 22 4.77 -11.67 5.57
CA PHE A 22 5.25 -12.06 4.25
C PHE A 22 4.15 -12.36 3.24
N GLU A 23 2.92 -12.64 3.68
CA GLU A 23 1.80 -12.89 2.78
C GLU A 23 1.31 -11.55 2.24
N LEU A 24 1.00 -10.60 3.13
CA LEU A 24 0.55 -9.27 2.72
C LEU A 24 1.64 -8.44 2.03
N SER A 25 2.92 -8.69 2.37
CA SER A 25 4.04 -7.98 1.74
C SER A 25 4.18 -8.26 0.24
N GLN A 26 3.57 -9.33 -0.28
CA GLN A 26 3.56 -9.62 -1.72
C GLN A 26 2.70 -8.60 -2.48
N ASP A 27 1.61 -8.13 -1.87
CA ASP A 27 0.64 -7.25 -2.51
C ASP A 27 0.83 -5.78 -2.12
N GLN A 28 1.25 -5.51 -0.88
CA GLN A 28 1.29 -4.14 -0.31
C GLN A 28 2.71 -3.56 -0.24
N GLY A 29 3.75 -4.36 -0.52
CA GLY A 29 5.16 -3.94 -0.51
C GLY A 29 5.96 -4.54 0.64
N PRO A 30 7.29 -4.35 0.67
CA PRO A 30 8.21 -5.14 1.49
C PRO A 30 8.13 -4.91 3.01
N ASN A 31 7.32 -3.93 3.45
CA ASN A 31 7.37 -3.41 4.81
C ASN A 31 6.11 -3.72 5.64
N VAL A 32 5.33 -4.75 5.30
CA VAL A 32 4.09 -4.99 6.04
C VAL A 32 4.37 -5.61 7.41
N VAL A 33 4.04 -4.86 8.46
CA VAL A 33 4.12 -5.34 9.85
C VAL A 33 2.81 -6.03 10.25
N ARG A 34 2.91 -7.18 10.91
CA ARG A 34 1.77 -7.97 11.40
C ARG A 34 0.94 -7.22 12.44
N GLN A 35 -0.35 -7.54 12.46
CA GLN A 35 -1.26 -7.04 13.48
C GLN A 35 -0.85 -7.51 14.88
N GLY A 36 -0.98 -6.63 15.88
CA GLY A 36 -0.65 -6.92 17.28
C GLY A 36 0.83 -6.75 17.63
N VAL A 37 1.68 -6.38 16.67
CA VAL A 37 3.09 -6.03 16.92
C VAL A 37 3.21 -4.63 17.53
N ASP A 38 2.42 -3.68 17.02
CA ASP A 38 2.41 -2.29 17.48
C ASP A 38 0.99 -1.75 17.51
N HIS A 39 0.55 -1.34 18.71
CA HIS A 39 -0.82 -0.90 18.94
C HIS A 39 -1.18 0.38 18.17
N ASP A 40 -0.24 1.33 18.09
CA ASP A 40 -0.46 2.59 17.41
C ASP A 40 -0.56 2.38 15.89
N LEU A 41 0.28 1.50 15.33
CA LEU A 41 0.17 1.05 13.96
C LEU A 41 -1.18 0.35 13.69
N ASP A 42 -1.63 -0.52 14.60
CA ASP A 42 -2.93 -1.20 14.46
C ASP A 42 -4.11 -0.21 14.46
N GLU A 43 -4.05 0.86 15.25
CA GLU A 43 -5.06 1.93 15.23
C GLU A 43 -5.05 2.73 13.92
N LEU A 44 -3.86 3.05 13.40
CA LEU A 44 -3.71 3.72 12.12
C LEU A 44 -4.25 2.85 10.98
N LYS A 45 -3.86 1.57 10.92
CA LYS A 45 -4.34 0.61 9.92
C LYS A 45 -5.86 0.45 9.97
N ARG A 46 -6.46 0.33 11.16
CA ARG A 46 -7.92 0.26 11.32
C ARG A 46 -8.65 1.51 10.83
N THR A 47 -8.08 2.68 11.07
CA THR A 47 -8.61 3.95 10.56
C THR A 47 -8.53 3.97 9.04
N TYR A 48 -7.42 3.48 8.49
CA TYR A 48 -7.21 3.36 7.06
C TYR A 48 -8.12 2.30 6.40
N GLU A 49 -8.42 1.17 7.05
CA GLU A 49 -9.41 0.19 6.55
C GLU A 49 -10.82 0.78 6.45
N GLY A 50 -11.17 1.71 7.36
CA GLY A 50 -12.43 2.45 7.28
C GLY A 50 -12.58 3.29 6.00
N LEU A 51 -11.49 3.58 5.30
CA LEU A 51 -11.45 4.32 4.05
C LEU A 51 -12.22 3.66 2.91
N GLU A 52 -12.28 2.33 2.83
CA GLU A 52 -13.02 1.64 1.75
C GLU A 52 -14.49 2.07 1.72
N SER A 53 -15.09 2.21 2.89
CA SER A 53 -16.47 2.67 3.03
C SER A 53 -16.66 4.13 2.61
N LEU A 54 -15.63 4.96 2.77
CA LEU A 54 -15.62 6.35 2.35
C LEU A 54 -15.37 6.47 0.84
N LEU A 55 -14.47 5.66 0.28
CA LEU A 55 -14.23 5.59 -1.16
C LEU A 55 -15.50 5.25 -1.92
N ALA A 56 -16.28 4.29 -1.42
CA ALA A 56 -17.58 3.96 -1.99
C ALA A 56 -18.57 5.14 -1.95
N GLN A 57 -18.59 5.91 -0.85
CA GLN A 57 -19.45 7.09 -0.72
C GLN A 57 -19.01 8.21 -1.69
N VAL A 58 -17.71 8.45 -1.82
CA VAL A 58 -17.17 9.46 -2.73
C VAL A 58 -17.39 9.04 -4.17
N ALA A 59 -17.19 7.77 -4.52
CA ALA A 59 -17.53 7.24 -5.84
C ALA A 59 -19.01 7.44 -6.16
N HIS A 60 -19.92 7.19 -5.20
CA HIS A 60 -21.34 7.43 -5.37
C HIS A 60 -21.65 8.92 -5.55
N HIS A 61 -21.03 9.80 -4.75
CA HIS A 61 -21.22 11.25 -4.87
C HIS A 61 -20.71 11.77 -6.23
N VAL A 62 -19.54 11.31 -6.67
CA VAL A 62 -18.98 11.65 -7.98
C VAL A 62 -19.89 11.12 -9.10
N ALA A 63 -20.43 9.90 -8.98
CA ALA A 63 -21.40 9.35 -9.93
C ALA A 63 -22.66 10.19 -10.09
N GLN A 64 -23.12 10.89 -9.05
CA GLN A 64 -24.26 11.81 -9.15
C GLN A 64 -23.94 13.07 -9.98
N SER A 65 -22.66 13.45 -10.09
CA SER A 65 -22.24 14.57 -10.93
C SER A 65 -22.15 14.20 -12.41
N VAL A 66 -22.16 12.91 -12.73
CA VAL A 66 -22.08 12.43 -14.11
C VAL A 66 -23.48 12.28 -14.71
N PRO A 67 -23.71 12.82 -15.93
CA PRO A 67 -24.99 12.68 -16.61
C PRO A 67 -25.43 11.20 -16.72
N GLU A 68 -26.67 10.90 -16.29
CA GLU A 68 -27.24 9.54 -16.32
C GLU A 68 -27.17 8.90 -17.71
N ALA A 69 -27.20 9.71 -18.78
CA ALA A 69 -27.10 9.28 -20.16
C ALA A 69 -25.78 8.55 -20.50
N LEU A 70 -24.71 8.79 -19.74
CA LEU A 70 -23.41 8.16 -19.95
C LEU A 70 -23.33 6.76 -19.33
N ASN A 71 -24.19 6.44 -18.36
CA ASN A 71 -24.21 5.16 -17.62
C ASN A 71 -22.79 4.64 -17.28
N ALA A 72 -21.90 5.56 -16.90
CA ALA A 72 -20.49 5.26 -16.69
C ALA A 72 -20.32 4.57 -15.34
N ASN A 73 -19.59 3.45 -15.33
CA ASN A 73 -19.21 2.81 -14.09
C ASN A 73 -18.01 3.57 -13.50
N ILE A 74 -18.29 4.49 -12.57
CA ILE A 74 -17.26 5.30 -11.92
C ILE A 74 -16.72 4.56 -10.72
N ASN A 75 -15.40 4.57 -10.60
CA ASN A 75 -14.73 4.06 -9.41
C ASN A 75 -13.78 5.12 -8.85
N VAL A 76 -13.50 5.04 -7.54
CA VAL A 76 -12.44 5.83 -6.91
C VAL A 76 -11.39 4.87 -6.38
N VAL A 77 -10.14 5.11 -6.75
CA VAL A 77 -9.01 4.23 -6.45
C VAL A 77 -7.88 5.00 -5.80
N PHE A 78 -7.06 4.33 -5.00
CA PHE A 78 -5.88 4.90 -4.38
C PHE A 78 -4.61 4.32 -5.01
N PHE A 79 -3.71 5.20 -5.44
CA PHE A 79 -2.36 4.83 -5.88
C PHE A 79 -1.35 5.46 -4.92
N PRO A 80 -0.52 4.69 -4.21
CA PRO A 80 0.39 5.24 -3.19
C PRO A 80 1.30 6.38 -3.69
N GLN A 81 1.70 6.36 -4.96
CA GLN A 81 2.60 7.36 -5.55
C GLN A 81 1.88 8.61 -6.09
N ILE A 82 0.55 8.57 -6.23
CA ILE A 82 -0.23 9.63 -6.91
C ILE A 82 -1.33 10.18 -5.99
N GLY A 83 -1.94 9.33 -5.16
CA GLY A 83 -3.09 9.64 -4.33
C GLY A 83 -4.39 8.98 -4.83
N PHE A 84 -5.52 9.53 -4.38
CA PHE A 84 -6.86 9.14 -4.83
C PHE A 84 -7.15 9.67 -6.22
N LEU A 85 -7.79 8.84 -7.03
CA LEU A 85 -8.12 9.11 -8.41
C LEU A 85 -9.54 8.64 -8.73
N ILE A 86 -10.22 9.40 -9.56
CA ILE A 86 -11.49 8.99 -10.17
C ILE A 86 -11.15 8.24 -11.46
N ALA A 87 -11.55 6.96 -11.51
CA ALA A 87 -11.42 6.12 -12.69
C ALA A 87 -12.72 6.18 -13.50
N ILE A 88 -12.61 6.66 -14.74
CA ILE A 88 -13.70 6.77 -15.70
C ILE A 88 -13.40 5.85 -16.89
N PRO A 89 -14.38 5.05 -17.38
CA PRO A 89 -14.21 4.27 -18.59
C PRO A 89 -13.72 5.14 -19.75
N GLN A 90 -12.70 4.66 -20.44
CA GLN A 90 -12.13 5.37 -21.56
C GLN A 90 -12.97 5.20 -22.83
N ASP A 91 -13.14 6.27 -23.60
CA ASP A 91 -13.61 6.20 -24.97
C ASP A 91 -12.48 5.68 -25.87
N PRO A 92 -12.66 4.53 -26.53
CA PRO A 92 -11.61 3.90 -27.34
C PRO A 92 -11.24 4.70 -28.60
N ILE A 93 -12.04 5.68 -29.01
CA ILE A 93 -11.79 6.52 -30.18
C ILE A 93 -10.94 7.74 -29.79
N THR A 94 -11.25 8.38 -28.67
CA THR A 94 -10.61 9.64 -28.27
C THR A 94 -9.45 9.44 -27.30
N GLY A 95 -9.43 8.34 -26.53
CA GLY A 95 -8.46 8.14 -25.45
C GLY A 95 -8.71 9.03 -24.21
N HIS A 96 -9.90 9.65 -24.15
CA HIS A 96 -10.38 10.42 -23.01
C HIS A 96 -11.42 9.61 -22.23
N GLY A 97 -11.65 9.95 -20.98
CA GLY A 97 -12.78 9.42 -20.22
C GLY A 97 -14.10 9.82 -20.90
N VAL A 98 -15.12 8.97 -20.77
CA VAL A 98 -16.49 9.30 -21.22
C VAL A 98 -17.07 10.54 -20.51
N PHE A 99 -16.44 10.98 -19.43
CA PHE A 99 -16.71 12.22 -18.70
C PHE A 99 -15.41 12.76 -18.10
N GLU A 100 -15.17 14.07 -18.20
CA GLU A 100 -13.96 14.74 -17.70
C GLU A 100 -14.29 15.87 -16.71
N GLY A 101 -15.45 15.80 -16.06
CA GLY A 101 -15.95 16.87 -15.20
C GLY A 101 -16.91 17.83 -15.90
N PRO A 102 -17.62 18.68 -15.14
CA PRO A 102 -18.41 19.79 -15.67
C PRO A 102 -17.58 20.77 -16.51
N GLU A 103 -18.19 21.46 -17.45
CA GLU A 103 -17.49 22.46 -18.29
C GLU A 103 -16.92 23.64 -17.47
N ASP A 104 -17.58 23.98 -16.37
CA ASP A 104 -17.20 25.04 -15.45
C ASP A 104 -16.19 24.61 -14.37
N ASP A 105 -15.99 23.30 -14.19
CA ASP A 105 -15.03 22.72 -13.25
C ASP A 105 -14.42 21.41 -13.83
N PRO A 106 -13.57 21.52 -14.87
CA PRO A 106 -13.00 20.34 -15.51
C PRO A 106 -12.03 19.62 -14.58
N TRP A 107 -12.10 18.29 -14.56
CA TRP A 107 -11.21 17.47 -13.76
C TRP A 107 -9.81 17.41 -14.38
N GLU A 108 -8.78 17.34 -13.52
CA GLU A 108 -7.39 17.24 -13.94
C GLU A 108 -7.06 15.81 -14.35
N LYS A 109 -6.73 15.59 -15.62
CA LYS A 109 -6.32 14.28 -16.14
C LYS A 109 -4.91 13.93 -15.68
N MET A 110 -4.77 12.78 -15.01
CA MET A 110 -3.48 12.29 -14.52
C MET A 110 -2.82 11.34 -15.51
N PHE A 111 -3.51 10.26 -15.87
CA PHE A 111 -3.05 9.27 -16.84
C PHE A 111 -4.21 8.44 -17.39
N THR A 112 -3.89 7.59 -18.37
CA THR A 112 -4.83 6.66 -19.00
C THR A 112 -4.22 5.26 -19.07
N THR A 113 -5.09 4.27 -19.07
CA THR A 113 -4.79 2.85 -19.34
C THR A 113 -5.55 2.42 -20.60
N GLU A 114 -5.55 1.14 -20.94
CA GLU A 114 -6.35 0.66 -22.08
C GLU A 114 -7.86 0.86 -21.83
N ASP A 115 -8.32 0.62 -20.60
CA ASP A 115 -9.76 0.59 -20.26
C ASP A 115 -10.25 1.85 -19.53
N TYR A 116 -9.38 2.57 -18.82
CA TYR A 116 -9.76 3.67 -17.93
C TYR A 116 -8.88 4.91 -18.08
N ALA A 117 -9.51 6.07 -17.92
CA ALA A 117 -8.87 7.36 -17.74
C ALA A 117 -8.99 7.81 -16.26
N TYR A 118 -7.91 8.34 -15.70
CA TYR A 118 -7.79 8.67 -14.28
C TYR A 118 -7.67 10.17 -14.06
N TYR A 119 -8.48 10.71 -13.16
CA TYR A 119 -8.62 12.14 -12.94
C TYR A 119 -8.55 12.53 -11.46
N LYS A 120 -8.20 13.80 -11.21
CA LYS A 120 -8.37 14.48 -9.93
C LYS A 120 -9.41 15.59 -10.02
N ASN A 121 -10.17 15.73 -8.95
CA ASN A 121 -11.04 16.87 -8.68
C ASN A 121 -10.85 17.30 -7.21
N GLU A 122 -11.52 18.37 -6.81
CA GLU A 122 -11.39 18.92 -5.45
C GLU A 122 -11.69 17.87 -4.36
N ASN A 123 -12.70 17.02 -4.56
CA ASN A 123 -13.07 15.96 -3.61
C ASN A 123 -11.93 14.99 -3.33
N VAL A 124 -11.29 14.43 -4.38
CA VAL A 124 -10.20 13.46 -4.18
C VAL A 124 -8.89 14.12 -3.73
N ILE A 125 -8.69 15.40 -4.03
CA ILE A 125 -7.56 16.20 -3.51
C ILE A 125 -7.70 16.44 -2.01
N GLU A 126 -8.91 16.75 -1.52
CA GLU A 126 -9.16 16.89 -0.09
C GLU A 126 -8.92 15.56 0.65
N MET A 127 -9.34 14.44 0.03
CA MET A 127 -9.07 13.10 0.56
C MET A 127 -7.56 12.81 0.64
N ASP A 128 -6.78 13.20 -0.38
CA ASP A 128 -5.33 13.03 -0.36
C ASP A 128 -4.70 13.73 0.84
N SER A 129 -5.15 14.95 1.17
CA SER A 129 -4.60 15.69 2.29
C SER A 129 -4.84 14.99 3.64
N TYR A 130 -6.01 14.38 3.83
CA TYR A 130 -6.35 13.77 5.11
C TYR A 130 -5.82 12.32 5.22
N PHE A 131 -6.08 11.49 4.22
CA PHE A 131 -5.72 10.08 4.25
C PHE A 131 -4.28 9.81 3.81
N GLY A 132 -3.70 10.71 3.00
CA GLY A 132 -2.27 10.66 2.68
C GLY A 132 -1.40 10.80 3.92
N ASP A 133 -1.77 11.64 4.89
CA ASP A 133 -1.06 11.77 6.16
C ASP A 133 -1.17 10.47 6.99
N ILE A 134 -2.36 9.86 7.05
CA ILE A 134 -2.56 8.59 7.76
C ILE A 134 -1.72 7.48 7.11
N TYR A 135 -1.76 7.36 5.79
CA TYR A 135 -0.97 6.36 5.06
C TYR A 135 0.54 6.59 5.26
N GLY A 136 1.00 7.84 5.18
CA GLY A 136 2.39 8.20 5.44
C GLY A 136 2.83 7.77 6.84
N ARG A 137 2.00 8.02 7.86
CA ARG A 137 2.27 7.60 9.25
C ARG A 137 2.30 6.08 9.42
N ILE A 138 1.48 5.33 8.68
CA ILE A 138 1.54 3.86 8.65
C ILE A 138 2.90 3.43 8.10
N CYS A 139 3.28 3.94 6.92
CA CYS A 139 4.56 3.59 6.30
C CYS A 139 5.76 3.96 7.18
N ASP A 140 5.77 5.15 7.78
CA ASP A 140 6.85 5.59 8.65
C ASP A 140 6.99 4.66 9.87
N ARG A 141 5.86 4.28 10.49
CA ARG A 141 5.88 3.39 11.65
C ARG A 141 6.30 1.97 11.28
N GLU A 142 5.88 1.46 10.13
CA GLU A 142 6.34 0.16 9.61
C GLU A 142 7.84 0.14 9.35
N ILE A 143 8.36 1.20 8.72
CA ILE A 143 9.80 1.37 8.48
C ILE A 143 10.57 1.38 9.80
N GLU A 144 10.08 2.11 10.80
CA GLU A 144 10.72 2.18 12.12
C GLU A 144 10.80 0.79 12.79
N ILE A 145 9.68 0.06 12.84
CA ILE A 145 9.62 -1.29 13.44
C ILE A 145 10.56 -2.26 12.71
N ILE A 146 10.57 -2.22 11.38
CA ILE A 146 11.44 -3.09 10.57
C ILE A 146 12.90 -2.71 10.77
N HIS A 147 13.20 -1.41 10.90
CA HIS A 147 14.56 -0.95 11.20
C HIS A 147 15.02 -1.43 12.58
N GLU A 148 14.17 -1.33 13.60
CA GLU A 148 14.45 -1.87 14.94
C GLU A 148 14.71 -3.38 14.90
N LEU A 149 13.91 -4.12 14.14
CA LEU A 149 14.12 -5.54 13.90
C LEU A 149 15.46 -5.82 13.20
N ALA A 150 15.80 -5.06 12.16
CA ALA A 150 17.06 -5.22 11.44
C ALA A 150 18.27 -4.95 12.35
N VAL A 151 18.22 -3.91 13.18
CA VAL A 151 19.25 -3.61 14.19
C VAL A 151 19.40 -4.76 15.19
N LYS A 152 18.28 -5.35 15.64
CA LYS A 152 18.30 -6.50 16.54
C LYS A 152 18.91 -7.74 15.88
N ILE A 153 18.57 -8.02 14.62
CA ILE A 153 19.10 -9.16 13.86
C ILE A 153 20.59 -9.00 13.54
N SER A 154 21.04 -7.77 13.29
CA SER A 154 22.46 -7.48 13.01
C SER A 154 23.39 -7.91 14.15
N GLN A 155 22.89 -8.07 15.38
CA GLN A 155 23.66 -8.62 16.49
C GLN A 155 24.04 -10.11 16.30
N TYR A 156 23.40 -10.79 15.35
CA TYR A 156 23.63 -12.18 14.97
C TYR A 156 24.40 -12.32 13.65
N GLU A 157 25.04 -11.25 13.17
CA GLU A 157 25.77 -11.22 11.88
C GLU A 157 26.78 -12.37 11.74
N ASP A 158 27.63 -12.58 12.75
CA ASP A 158 28.62 -13.66 12.75
C ASP A 158 27.97 -15.04 12.61
N LEU A 159 26.82 -15.24 13.29
CA LEU A 159 26.08 -16.49 13.24
C LEU A 159 25.45 -16.72 11.86
N LEU A 160 24.84 -15.69 11.28
CA LEU A 160 24.21 -15.75 9.97
C LEU A 160 25.26 -15.98 8.86
N THR A 161 26.42 -15.36 8.97
CA THR A 161 27.54 -15.55 8.04
C THR A 161 28.08 -16.98 8.11
N ALA A 162 28.33 -17.49 9.32
CA ALA A 162 28.78 -18.87 9.50
C ALA A 162 27.75 -19.90 8.98
N ALA A 163 26.46 -19.66 9.22
CA ALA A 163 25.40 -20.51 8.66
C ALA A 163 25.37 -20.47 7.13
N SER A 164 25.55 -19.29 6.53
CA SER A 164 25.63 -19.11 5.07
C SER A 164 26.83 -19.83 4.47
N ASP A 165 28.00 -19.75 5.09
CA ASP A 165 29.21 -20.43 4.63
C ASP A 165 29.04 -21.96 4.63
N ILE A 166 28.45 -22.51 5.70
CA ILE A 166 28.15 -23.94 5.80
C ILE A 166 27.15 -24.36 4.72
N CYS A 167 26.09 -23.59 4.47
CA CYS A 167 25.13 -23.88 3.41
C CYS A 167 25.81 -23.87 2.03
N ALA A 168 26.70 -22.91 1.78
CA ALA A 168 27.44 -22.80 0.52
C ALA A 168 28.38 -23.98 0.28
N GLU A 169 28.95 -24.58 1.34
CA GLU A 169 29.76 -25.80 1.23
C GLU A 169 28.93 -27.06 0.88
N ILE A 170 27.64 -27.09 1.27
CA ILE A 170 26.74 -28.22 1.02
C ILE A 170 26.09 -28.14 -0.37
N ASP A 171 25.88 -26.92 -0.89
CA ASP A 171 25.29 -26.68 -2.21
C ASP A 171 26.24 -26.97 -3.39
N TRP A 172 27.49 -27.40 -3.12
CA TRP A 172 28.51 -27.74 -4.11
C TRP A 172 28.69 -29.25 -4.31
#